data_AF-A0A6B3EA04-F1
#
_entry.id   AF-A0A6B3EA04-F1
#
_cell.length_a   1.000
_cell.length_b   1.000
_cell.length_c   1.000
_cell.angle_alpha   90.00
_cell.angle_beta   90.00
_cell.angle_gamma   90.00
#
_symmetry.space_group_name_H-M   'P 1'
#
loop_
_entity.id
_entity.type
_entity.pdbx_description
1 polymer ?
#
loop_
_entity_poly.entity_id
_entity_poly.type
_entity_poly.pdbx_seq_one_letter_code
_entity_poly.pdbx_strand_id
1 'polypeptide(L)'
;RGAAVAERLPVARVLVNKGVVHLDRTFDYAVPAELDAEALPGVRVRVRFGAGKGQVRGGRREGGGLVDGFLVERVATSDYQGPLAALA
;
A
#
# COMPACT_ATOMS: atom_id res chain seq x y z
N ARG A 1 8.57 5.85 12.02
CA ARG A 1 9.89 5.23 11.75
C ARG A 1 9.67 4.31 10.56
N GLY A 2 10.45 4.39 9.47
CA GLY A 2 10.26 3.52 8.32
C GLY A 2 10.52 2.07 8.74
N ALA A 3 9.46 1.30 9.02
CA ALA A 3 9.57 -0.10 9.42
C ALA A 3 10.23 -0.91 8.29
N ALA A 4 10.93 -2.01 8.60
CA ALA A 4 11.42 -2.91 7.57
C ALA A 4 10.25 -3.38 6.67
N VAL A 5 10.53 -3.64 5.39
CA VAL A 5 9.57 -4.25 4.46
C VAL A 5 9.80 -5.75 4.40
N ALA A 6 8.79 -6.50 3.99
CA ALA A 6 8.91 -7.93 3.74
C ALA A 6 10.07 -8.24 2.76
N GLU A 7 10.81 -9.32 3.00
CA GLU A 7 11.98 -9.66 2.18
C GLU A 7 11.58 -10.15 0.78
N ARG A 8 10.45 -10.86 0.67
CA ARG A 8 9.93 -11.36 -0.60
C ARG A 8 8.65 -10.61 -0.95
N LEU A 9 8.52 -10.25 -2.22
CA LEU A 9 7.33 -9.57 -2.74
C LEU A 9 6.90 -8.38 -1.85
N PRO A 10 7.77 -7.37 -1.62
CA PRO A 10 7.54 -6.29 -0.65
C PRO A 10 6.43 -5.31 -1.04
N VAL A 11 5.84 -5.45 -2.23
CA VAL A 11 4.83 -4.53 -2.74
C VAL A 11 3.49 -5.25 -2.84
N ALA A 12 2.45 -4.68 -2.24
CA ALA A 12 1.07 -5.11 -2.39
C ALA A 12 0.34 -4.20 -3.39
N ARG A 13 -0.34 -4.80 -4.37
CA ARG A 13 -1.31 -4.12 -5.23
C ARG A 13 -2.68 -4.19 -4.57
N VAL A 14 -3.21 -3.04 -4.18
CA VAL A 14 -4.46 -2.95 -3.41
C VAL A 14 -5.54 -2.30 -4.26
N LEU A 15 -6.69 -2.97 -4.37
CA LEU A 15 -7.92 -2.36 -4.85
C LEU A 15 -8.53 -1.54 -3.72
N VAL A 16 -8.50 -0.21 -3.86
CA VAL A 16 -8.98 0.71 -2.82
C VAL A 16 -10.50 0.84 -2.91
N ASN A 17 -11.20 0.59 -1.81
CA ASN A 17 -12.66 0.65 -1.75
C ASN A 17 -13.14 2.11 -1.59
N LYS A 18 -13.17 2.84 -2.70
CA LYS A 18 -13.68 4.22 -2.77
C LYS A 18 -14.52 4.43 -4.03
N GLY A 19 -15.64 5.14 -3.88
CA GLY A 19 -16.70 5.22 -4.89
C GLY A 19 -16.32 5.85 -6.24
N VAL A 20 -17.02 5.37 -7.28
CA VAL A 20 -17.24 5.84 -8.68
C VAL A 20 -16.04 6.18 -9.58
N VAL A 21 -14.87 6.56 -9.10
CA VAL A 21 -13.80 7.08 -9.96
C VAL A 21 -12.56 6.17 -10.05
N HIS A 22 -12.52 5.04 -9.34
CA HIS A 22 -11.27 4.27 -9.10
C HIS A 22 -11.42 2.77 -9.37
N LEU A 23 -12.57 2.32 -9.89
CA LEU A 23 -13.03 0.93 -9.81
C LEU A 23 -12.12 -0.10 -10.48
N ASP A 24 -11.27 0.30 -11.43
CA ASP A 24 -10.47 -0.66 -12.21
C ASP A 24 -8.96 -0.51 -12.00
N ARG A 25 -8.51 0.16 -10.92
CA ARG A 25 -7.07 0.35 -10.67
C ARG A 25 -6.65 -0.09 -9.27
N THR A 26 -5.59 -0.89 -9.24
CA THR A 26 -4.82 -1.16 -8.03
C THR A 26 -3.79 -0.07 -7.76
N PHE A 27 -3.51 0.18 -6.49
CA PHE A 27 -2.46 1.08 -6.03
C PHE A 27 -1.40 0.30 -5.26
N ASP A 28 -0.14 0.68 -5.44
CA ASP A 28 0.99 0.00 -4.83
C ASP A 28 1.22 0.51 -3.39
N TYR A 29 1.41 -0.42 -2.47
CA TYR A 29 1.72 -0.19 -1.07
C TYR A 29 2.89 -1.06 -0.64
N ALA A 30 3.73 -0.54 0.27
CA ALA A 30 4.77 -1.34 0.89
C ALA A 30 4.14 -2.30 1.91
N VAL A 31 4.58 -3.56 1.89
CA VAL A 31 4.24 -4.58 2.89
C VAL A 31 5.27 -4.49 4.02
N PRO A 32 4.87 -4.06 5.24
CA PRO A 32 5.75 -4.13 6.41
C PRO A 32 6.20 -5.57 6.68
N ALA A 33 7.42 -5.76 7.16
CA ALA A 33 7.94 -7.09 7.49
C ALA A 33 7.08 -7.82 8.55
N GLU A 34 6.53 -7.06 9.49
CA GLU A 34 5.60 -7.56 10.52
C GLU A 34 4.28 -8.09 9.95
N LEU A 35 3.88 -7.67 8.74
CA LEU A 35 2.67 -8.13 8.06
C LEU A 35 2.97 -9.14 6.94
N ASP A 36 4.21 -9.63 6.80
CA ASP A 36 4.60 -10.47 5.67
C ASP A 36 3.75 -11.75 5.55
N ALA A 37 3.50 -12.42 6.68
CA ALA A 37 2.71 -13.65 6.71
C ALA A 37 1.21 -13.41 6.51
N GLU A 38 0.71 -12.23 6.89
CA GLU A 38 -0.73 -11.90 6.89
C GLU A 38 -1.18 -11.23 5.59
N ALA A 39 -0.28 -10.51 4.92
CA ALA A 39 -0.53 -9.84 3.66
C ALA A 39 -0.63 -10.85 2.52
N LEU A 40 -1.75 -11.56 2.43
CA LEU A 40 -2.07 -12.53 1.40
C LEU A 40 -3.11 -11.98 0.40
N PRO A 41 -3.11 -12.41 -0.86
CA PRO A 41 -4.18 -12.08 -1.81
C PRO A 41 -5.57 -12.42 -1.26
N GLY A 42 -6.52 -11.50 -1.46
CA GLY A 42 -7.91 -11.62 -1.01
C GLY A 42 -8.19 -11.07 0.39
N VAL A 43 -7.16 -10.74 1.20
CA VAL A 43 -7.38 -10.17 2.53
C VAL A 43 -7.83 -8.70 2.45
N ARG A 44 -8.69 -8.31 3.39
CA ARG A 44 -9.07 -6.90 3.57
C ARG A 44 -7.95 -6.18 4.29
N VAL A 45 -7.57 -5.01 3.77
CA VAL A 45 -6.49 -4.18 4.31
C VAL A 45 -7.00 -2.77 4.59
N ARG A 46 -6.27 -2.03 5.42
CA ARG A 46 -6.40 -0.59 5.53
C ARG A 46 -5.19 0.10 4.92
N VAL A 47 -5.45 1.20 4.24
CA VAL A 47 -4.43 1.96 3.54
C VAL A 47 -4.68 3.44 3.63
N ARG A 48 -3.59 4.21 3.62
CA ARG A 48 -3.69 5.67 3.46
C ARG A 48 -3.90 6.02 2.00
N PHE A 49 -4.91 6.84 1.73
CA PHE A 49 -5.26 7.29 0.38
C PHE A 49 -5.48 8.81 0.33
N GLY A 50 -5.06 9.45 -0.76
CA GLY A 50 -5.28 10.89 -0.98
C GLY A 50 -4.21 11.86 -0.46
N ALA A 51 -3.06 11.39 0.03
CA ALA A 51 -2.00 12.23 0.63
C ALA A 51 -1.28 13.24 -0.30
N GLY A 52 -1.43 13.11 -1.62
CA GLY A 52 -0.52 13.74 -2.59
C GLY A 52 0.94 13.25 -2.44
N LYS A 53 1.87 13.85 -3.19
CA LYS A 53 3.32 13.53 -3.14
C LYS A 53 4.10 14.29 -2.05
N GLY A 54 3.52 15.36 -1.49
CA GLY A 54 4.23 16.28 -0.58
C GLY A 54 4.33 15.86 0.88
N GLN A 55 3.66 14.77 1.28
CA GLN A 55 3.62 14.29 2.68
C GLN A 55 4.43 13.00 2.82
N VAL A 56 5.76 13.13 2.71
CA VAL A 56 6.72 12.03 2.83
C VAL A 56 7.53 12.22 4.11
N ARG A 57 7.54 11.20 4.98
CA ARG A 57 8.35 11.18 6.20
C ARG A 57 9.06 9.84 6.30
N GLY A 58 10.36 9.87 6.57
CA GLY A 58 11.18 8.65 6.67
C GLY A 58 11.12 7.75 5.42
N GLY A 59 11.00 8.33 4.22
CA GLY A 59 10.93 7.59 2.95
C GLY A 59 9.57 6.98 2.60
N ARG A 60 8.51 7.24 3.39
CA ARG A 60 7.15 6.74 3.13
C ARG A 60 6.13 7.86 3.05
N ARG A 61 5.04 7.60 2.32
CA ARG A 61 3.87 8.50 2.30
C ARG A 61 3.04 8.30 3.56
N GLU A 62 2.82 9.38 4.30
CA GLU A 62 2.10 9.34 5.59
C GLU A 62 0.82 10.21 5.62
N GLY A 63 0.54 11.03 4.60
CA GLY A 63 -0.69 11.83 4.54
C GLY A 63 -1.93 11.03 4.09
N GLY A 64 -3.05 11.73 3.91
CA GLY A 64 -4.30 11.12 3.42
C GLY A 64 -5.11 10.39 4.49
N GLY A 65 -6.33 10.00 4.13
CA GLY A 65 -7.26 9.30 5.03
C GLY A 65 -7.07 7.78 4.98
N LEU A 66 -7.37 7.10 6.08
CA LEU A 66 -7.47 5.64 6.09
C LEU A 66 -8.76 5.21 5.41
N VAL A 67 -8.63 4.29 4.47
CA VAL A 67 -9.74 3.67 3.75
C VAL A 67 -9.52 2.17 3.70
N ASP A 68 -10.60 1.42 3.54
CA ASP A 68 -10.53 -0.03 3.35
C ASP A 68 -10.14 -0.36 1.90
N GLY A 69 -9.57 -1.53 1.69
CA GLY A 69 -9.26 -2.07 0.38
C GLY A 69 -9.04 -3.58 0.44
N PHE A 70 -8.75 -4.17 -0.72
CA PHE A 70 -8.45 -5.59 -0.85
C PHE A 70 -7.09 -5.77 -1.50
N LEU A 71 -6.24 -6.61 -0.90
CA LEU A 71 -4.97 -7.00 -1.50
C LEU A 71 -5.26 -7.92 -2.69
N VAL A 72 -4.88 -7.51 -3.89
CA VAL A 72 -5.08 -8.28 -5.12
C VAL A 72 -3.93 -9.23 -5.37
N GLU A 73 -2.69 -8.75 -5.25
CA GLU A 73 -1.47 -9.54 -5.43
C GLU A 73 -0.28 -8.88 -4.71
N ARG A 74 0.81 -9.65 -4.56
CA ARG A 74 2.11 -9.14 -4.12
C ARG A 74 3.15 -9.33 -5.21
N VAL A 75 3.97 -8.30 -5.41
CA VAL A 75 4.99 -8.26 -6.47
C VAL A 75 6.34 -7.83 -5.91
N ALA A 76 7.41 -8.20 -6.62
CA ALA A 76 8.78 -7.86 -6.23
C ALA A 76 9.09 -6.37 -6.37
N THR A 77 8.48 -5.71 -7.36
CA THR A 77 8.80 -4.34 -7.76
C THR A 77 7.55 -3.54 -8.10
N SER A 78 7.63 -2.22 -7.94
CA SER A 78 6.59 -1.25 -8.30
C SER A 78 7.08 -0.38 -9.45
N ASP A 79 6.23 -0.12 -10.43
CA ASP A 79 6.51 0.85 -11.52
C ASP A 79 6.36 2.31 -11.02
N TYR A 80 5.71 2.51 -9.88
CA TYR A 80 5.66 3.82 -9.23
C TYR A 80 7.02 4.16 -8.61
N GLN A 81 7.64 5.21 -9.14
CA GLN A 81 8.97 5.68 -8.73
C GLN A 81 8.97 6.53 -7.44
N GLY A 82 7.80 6.82 -6.88
CA GLY A 82 7.68 7.60 -5.65
C GLY A 82 7.69 6.72 -4.39
N PRO A 83 7.75 7.35 -3.21
CA PRO A 83 7.68 6.62 -1.95
C PRO A 83 6.31 5.95 -1.77
N LEU A 84 6.32 4.67 -1.40
CA LEU A 84 5.10 3.92 -1.13
C LEU A 84 4.57 4.26 0.28
N ALA A 85 3.25 4.29 0.42
CA ALA A 85 2.64 4.20 1.74
C ALA A 85 2.71 2.74 2.21
N ALA A 86 2.80 2.52 3.52
CA ALA A 86 2.72 1.16 4.06
C ALA A 86 1.24 0.71 4.15
N LEU A 87 1.01 -0.60 4.10
CA LEU A 87 -0.19 -1.19 4.68
C LEU A 87 -0.28 -0.75 6.15
N ALA A 88 -1.51 -0.44 6.60
CA ALA A 88 -1.78 0.06 7.94
C ALA A 88 -2.31 -1.03 8.86
#